data_AF-A0A7S1FHY3-F1
#
_entry.id   AF-A0A7S1FHY3-F1
#
_cell.length_a   1.000
_cell.length_b   1.000
_cell.length_c   1.000
_cell.angle_alpha   90.00
_cell.angle_beta   90.00
_cell.angle_gamma   90.00
#
_symmetry.space_group_name_H-M   'P 1'
#
loop_
_entity.id
_entity.type
_entity.pdbx_description
1 polymer ?
#
loop_
_entity_poly.entity_id
_entity_poly.type
_entity_poly.pdbx_seq_one_letter_code
_entity_poly.pdbx_strand_id
1 'polypeptide(L)'
;AEIIRDKAVEFAHVAVEPFILVSAVRKRRWWFLDDESYWGWIVGEFCSDLVALVSSWMWDLATRPGVDQARVGLFGFSCGAYAAAELLARGGTFSGVGLGGIHGHGQVDLHEVPAKIADGVVDKYRSFLERVRAHPGAPWIEATHTKSDQMTRWVDAQPIYEALTERQVELGLPEVSVRLLDPDERDTPGNKRDKSHHNYFKAAFVRKEFLVALFGGPPPGMQLESVPPAIPPTSLNVEEYTVDMEMPDWYERAFDVFQRNGFVLVPDVLKVHQFTSVLRDCKLAAKQIVNDGRNGNRGKGRYSFGIASSSGSMLHVATFVRHLLDSATSQLRPLLDCIFEGGEKAGFQCVGSGGDFVVGETHQFQNLHSDIHVAKEVNLLFPPPQLCINFTLEEITEQNGPMRVIPGTQLENPPAVLRDSWHCS
;
A
#
# COMPACT_ATOMS: atom_id res chain seq x y z
N ALA A 1 20.26 5.10 6.36
CA ALA A 1 19.15 4.83 7.29
C ALA A 1 18.03 5.86 7.12
N GLU A 2 18.34 7.17 7.15
CA GLU A 2 17.35 8.25 6.95
C GLU A 2 16.63 8.18 5.59
N ILE A 3 17.37 8.01 4.49
CA ILE A 3 16.77 7.88 3.14
C ILE A 3 15.75 6.73 3.03
N ILE A 4 15.98 5.61 3.72
CA ILE A 4 15.05 4.46 3.72
C ILE A 4 13.80 4.80 4.55
N ARG A 5 13.98 5.54 5.65
CA ARG A 5 12.87 5.98 6.50
C ARG A 5 11.95 6.95 5.76
N ASP A 6 12.51 7.91 5.05
CA ASP A 6 11.71 8.88 4.26
C ASP A 6 10.95 8.18 3.13
N LYS A 7 11.63 7.26 2.42
CA LYS A 7 10.97 6.43 1.39
C LYS A 7 9.90 5.51 1.96
N ALA A 8 10.09 4.96 3.16
CA ALA A 8 9.08 4.11 3.79
C ALA A 8 7.77 4.89 4.06
N VAL A 9 7.86 6.17 4.40
CA VAL A 9 6.68 7.04 4.53
C VAL A 9 5.99 7.21 3.18
N GLU A 10 6.74 7.51 2.11
CA GLU A 10 6.16 7.68 0.77
C GLU A 10 5.47 6.39 0.28
N PHE A 11 6.13 5.24 0.41
CA PHE A 11 5.55 3.96 0.00
C PHE A 11 4.35 3.54 0.86
N ALA A 12 4.30 3.92 2.14
CA ALA A 12 3.15 3.61 3.00
C ALA A 12 1.84 4.24 2.49
N HIS A 13 1.89 5.34 1.72
CA HIS A 13 0.69 5.97 1.15
C HIS A 13 0.14 5.24 -0.07
N VAL A 14 0.96 4.42 -0.76
CA VAL A 14 0.58 3.75 -2.01
C VAL A 14 0.56 2.23 -1.90
N ALA A 15 1.09 1.66 -0.81
CA ALA A 15 1.10 0.24 -0.55
C ALA A 15 -0.30 -0.26 -0.19
N VAL A 16 -0.72 -1.35 -0.84
CA VAL A 16 -2.01 -2.03 -0.57
C VAL A 16 -1.90 -3.09 0.52
N GLU A 17 -0.68 -3.39 0.96
CA GLU A 17 -0.39 -4.39 1.98
C GLU A 17 0.93 -4.07 2.67
N PRO A 18 1.15 -4.54 3.92
CA PRO A 18 2.44 -4.43 4.58
C PRO A 18 3.51 -5.22 3.85
N PHE A 19 4.66 -4.61 3.59
CA PHE A 19 5.81 -5.29 3.01
C PHE A 19 7.11 -4.86 3.70
N ILE A 20 8.16 -5.65 3.50
CA ILE A 20 9.48 -5.35 4.03
C ILE A 20 10.30 -4.66 2.93
N LEU A 21 10.54 -3.36 3.10
CA LEU A 21 11.48 -2.64 2.24
C LEU A 21 12.91 -2.88 2.72
N VAL A 22 13.68 -3.61 1.92
CA VAL A 22 15.10 -3.84 2.15
C VAL A 22 15.92 -3.05 1.13
N SER A 23 16.92 -2.32 1.61
CA SER A 23 17.92 -1.69 0.75
C SER A 23 19.29 -1.82 1.37
N ALA A 24 20.27 -2.31 0.61
CA ALA A 24 21.64 -2.35 1.10
C ALA A 24 22.15 -0.93 1.32
N VAL A 25 22.88 -0.70 2.41
CA VAL A 25 23.47 0.61 2.68
C VAL A 25 24.53 0.89 1.62
N ARG A 26 24.22 1.81 0.71
CA ARG A 26 25.11 2.21 -0.37
C ARG A 26 26.36 2.88 0.20
N LYS A 27 27.48 2.16 0.23
CA LYS A 27 28.82 2.68 0.57
C LYS A 27 29.61 3.17 -0.64
N ARG A 28 29.17 2.78 -1.84
CA ARG A 28 29.82 3.01 -3.14
C ARG A 28 28.89 3.75 -4.09
N ARG A 29 29.40 4.64 -4.94
CA ARG A 29 28.66 5.38 -5.96
C ARG A 29 28.06 4.42 -6.99
N TRP A 30 28.81 3.38 -7.36
CA TRP A 30 28.42 2.34 -8.30
C TRP A 30 28.33 0.99 -7.59
N TRP A 31 27.26 0.22 -7.83
CA TRP A 31 26.96 -0.97 -7.03
C TRP A 31 27.95 -2.11 -7.24
N PHE A 32 28.14 -2.53 -8.49
CA PHE A 32 28.89 -3.72 -8.86
C PHE A 32 30.10 -3.39 -9.72
N LEU A 33 30.64 -2.19 -9.55
CA LEU A 33 31.81 -1.69 -10.23
C LEU A 33 32.87 -1.29 -9.20
N ASP A 34 34.14 -1.49 -9.52
CA ASP A 34 35.24 -1.24 -8.59
C ASP A 34 35.77 0.20 -8.59
N ASP A 35 35.27 1.07 -9.46
CA ASP A 35 35.69 2.47 -9.59
C ASP A 35 34.61 3.44 -9.09
N GLU A 36 35.00 4.37 -8.21
CA GLU A 36 34.12 5.36 -7.55
C GLU A 36 34.14 6.74 -8.21
N SER A 37 34.94 6.90 -9.26
CA SER A 37 35.09 8.18 -9.94
C SER A 37 33.78 8.62 -10.56
N TYR A 38 33.78 9.85 -11.07
CA TYR A 38 32.65 10.32 -11.87
C TYR A 38 32.35 9.32 -12.98
N TRP A 39 33.33 8.91 -13.78
CA TRP A 39 33.16 7.96 -14.89
C TRP A 39 33.17 6.48 -14.48
N GLY A 40 32.91 6.13 -13.22
CA GLY A 40 33.04 4.76 -12.72
C GLY A 40 32.20 3.71 -13.47
N TRP A 41 31.06 4.12 -14.06
CA TRP A 41 30.24 3.26 -14.94
C TRP A 41 30.89 2.93 -16.29
N ILE A 42 31.96 3.63 -16.65
CA ILE A 42 32.74 3.43 -17.87
C ILE A 42 34.07 2.75 -17.55
N VAL A 43 34.83 3.33 -16.61
CA VAL A 43 36.20 2.90 -16.34
C VAL A 43 36.27 1.72 -15.37
N GLY A 44 35.27 1.54 -14.50
CA GLY A 44 35.26 0.46 -13.52
C GLY A 44 35.14 -0.93 -14.14
N GLU A 45 35.60 -1.93 -13.42
CA GLU A 45 35.48 -3.34 -13.73
C GLU A 45 34.30 -3.98 -13.01
N PHE A 46 33.67 -4.93 -13.70
CA PHE A 46 32.51 -5.65 -13.18
C PHE A 46 32.90 -6.60 -12.05
N CYS A 47 32.26 -6.43 -10.89
CA CYS A 47 32.52 -7.19 -9.68
C CYS A 47 31.49 -8.33 -9.51
N SER A 48 31.66 -9.44 -10.24
CA SER A 48 30.73 -10.59 -10.20
C SER A 48 30.55 -11.18 -8.79
N ASP A 49 31.63 -11.24 -7.99
CA ASP A 49 31.59 -11.73 -6.61
C ASP A 49 30.70 -10.86 -5.71
N LEU A 50 30.65 -9.54 -5.97
CA LEU A 50 29.79 -8.63 -5.22
C LEU A 50 28.32 -8.82 -5.60
N VAL A 51 28.02 -9.09 -6.89
CA VAL A 51 26.67 -9.47 -7.31
C VAL A 51 26.23 -10.76 -6.61
N ALA A 52 27.12 -11.76 -6.56
CA ALA A 52 26.85 -13.03 -5.88
C ALA A 52 26.60 -12.84 -4.38
N LEU A 53 27.40 -12.01 -3.71
CA LEU A 53 27.25 -11.71 -2.29
C LEU A 53 25.92 -11.00 -2.00
N VAL A 54 25.56 -9.97 -2.77
CA VAL A 54 24.30 -9.23 -2.58
C VAL A 54 23.09 -10.11 -2.89
N SER A 55 23.15 -10.91 -3.96
CA SER A 55 22.10 -11.88 -4.28
C SER A 55 21.92 -12.90 -3.15
N SER A 56 23.01 -13.49 -2.63
CA SER A 56 22.95 -14.43 -1.51
C SER A 56 22.35 -13.80 -0.25
N TRP A 57 22.69 -12.54 0.03
CA TRP A 57 22.13 -11.81 1.17
C TRP A 57 20.63 -11.53 0.99
N MET A 58 20.19 -11.15 -0.22
CA MET A 58 18.77 -10.97 -0.50
C MET A 58 17.98 -12.26 -0.31
N TRP A 59 18.51 -13.38 -0.80
CA TRP A 59 17.84 -14.68 -0.67
C TRP A 59 17.87 -15.22 0.77
N ASP A 60 18.92 -14.96 1.56
CA ASP A 60 18.88 -15.22 3.02
C ASP A 60 17.70 -14.49 3.67
N LEU A 61 17.48 -13.21 3.35
CA LEU A 61 16.36 -12.44 3.87
C LEU A 61 15.01 -12.98 3.41
N ALA A 62 14.89 -13.34 2.13
CA ALA A 62 13.66 -13.91 1.56
C ALA A 62 13.27 -15.26 2.17
N THR A 63 14.24 -16.02 2.70
CA THR A 63 13.97 -17.31 3.34
C THR A 63 13.62 -17.22 4.82
N ARG A 64 13.56 -16.02 5.41
CA ARG A 64 13.23 -15.84 6.82
C ARG A 64 11.76 -16.18 7.11
N PRO A 65 11.45 -16.75 8.29
CA PRO A 65 10.07 -17.03 8.67
C PRO A 65 9.18 -15.78 8.59
N GLY A 66 8.04 -15.90 7.91
CA GLY A 66 7.09 -14.80 7.71
C GLY A 66 7.31 -13.99 6.43
N VAL A 67 8.32 -14.29 5.62
CA VAL A 67 8.48 -13.73 4.26
C VAL A 67 7.92 -14.71 3.24
N ASP A 68 7.02 -14.23 2.38
CA ASP A 68 6.51 -15.00 1.26
C ASP A 68 7.50 -14.96 0.08
N GLN A 69 8.15 -16.09 -0.18
CA GLN A 69 9.15 -16.21 -1.25
C GLN A 69 8.54 -16.05 -2.65
N ALA A 70 7.23 -16.24 -2.81
CA ALA A 70 6.54 -16.02 -4.08
C ALA A 70 6.26 -14.54 -4.35
N ARG A 71 6.47 -13.65 -3.37
CA ARG A 71 6.18 -12.21 -3.45
C ARG A 71 7.44 -11.36 -3.27
N VAL A 72 8.58 -11.83 -3.76
CA VAL A 72 9.85 -11.11 -3.69
C VAL A 72 9.99 -10.23 -4.93
N GLY A 73 9.80 -8.92 -4.75
CA GLY A 73 10.02 -7.91 -5.78
C GLY A 73 11.45 -7.36 -5.80
N LEU A 74 11.94 -6.96 -6.97
CA LEU A 74 13.22 -6.29 -7.15
C LEU A 74 13.05 -4.98 -7.92
N PHE A 75 13.58 -3.87 -7.43
CA PHE A 75 13.55 -2.63 -8.21
C PHE A 75 14.72 -1.71 -7.90
N GLY A 76 15.00 -0.80 -8.83
CA GLY A 76 16.07 0.16 -8.69
C GLY A 76 15.96 1.35 -9.64
N PHE A 77 16.58 2.47 -9.24
CA PHE A 77 16.63 3.71 -10.02
C PHE A 77 18.08 4.08 -10.34
N SER A 78 18.37 4.52 -11.57
CA SER A 78 19.72 4.97 -11.96
C SER A 78 20.77 3.88 -11.72
N CYS A 79 21.86 4.20 -11.00
CA CYS A 79 22.82 3.23 -10.41
C CYS A 79 22.18 1.96 -9.82
N GLY A 80 21.00 2.09 -9.19
CA GLY A 80 20.25 0.96 -8.66
C GLY A 80 19.49 0.15 -9.70
N ALA A 81 19.04 0.75 -10.81
CA ALA A 81 18.39 0.02 -11.91
C ALA A 81 19.39 -0.91 -12.61
N TYR A 82 20.61 -0.44 -12.84
CA TYR A 82 21.73 -1.29 -13.27
C TYR A 82 21.95 -2.47 -12.32
N ALA A 83 21.99 -2.19 -11.01
CA ALA A 83 22.16 -3.24 -10.01
C ALA A 83 20.99 -4.25 -10.02
N ALA A 84 19.76 -3.78 -10.17
CA ALA A 84 18.59 -4.64 -10.30
C ALA A 84 18.68 -5.54 -11.55
N ALA A 85 19.13 -4.99 -12.68
CA ALA A 85 19.34 -5.78 -13.91
C ALA A 85 20.42 -6.86 -13.73
N GLU A 86 21.55 -6.54 -13.09
CA GLU A 86 22.63 -7.51 -12.80
C GLU A 86 22.17 -8.60 -11.81
N LEU A 87 21.35 -8.24 -10.81
CA LEU A 87 20.79 -9.21 -9.86
C LEU A 87 19.75 -10.12 -10.52
N LEU A 88 18.91 -9.57 -11.41
CA LEU A 88 18.00 -10.35 -12.24
C LEU A 88 18.79 -11.33 -13.14
N ALA A 89 19.84 -10.84 -13.82
CA ALA A 89 20.72 -11.66 -14.66
C ALA A 89 21.45 -12.77 -13.89
N ARG A 90 21.87 -12.51 -12.65
CA ARG A 90 22.61 -13.48 -11.84
C ARG A 90 21.79 -14.72 -11.46
N GLY A 91 20.47 -14.58 -11.38
CA GLY A 91 19.56 -15.65 -11.00
C GLY A 91 18.80 -15.37 -9.71
N GLY A 92 17.49 -15.61 -9.76
CA GLY A 92 16.53 -15.40 -8.68
C GLY A 92 15.11 -15.38 -9.26
N THR A 93 14.12 -15.87 -8.50
CA THR A 93 12.72 -15.85 -8.92
C THR A 93 12.01 -14.65 -8.31
N PHE A 94 11.93 -13.56 -9.06
CA PHE A 94 11.22 -12.36 -8.62
C PHE A 94 9.78 -12.38 -9.10
N SER A 95 8.85 -11.93 -8.26
CA SER A 95 7.43 -11.76 -8.63
C SER A 95 7.22 -10.61 -9.61
N GLY A 96 8.09 -9.62 -9.54
CA GLY A 96 8.11 -8.47 -10.44
C GLY A 96 9.45 -7.72 -10.36
N VAL A 97 9.80 -7.03 -11.45
CA VAL A 97 11.03 -6.23 -11.54
C VAL A 97 10.74 -4.82 -12.03
N GLY A 98 11.25 -3.81 -11.32
CA GLY A 98 11.09 -2.39 -11.68
C GLY A 98 12.43 -1.68 -11.98
N LEU A 99 12.55 -1.06 -13.15
CA LEU A 99 13.76 -0.37 -13.60
C LEU A 99 13.45 1.09 -13.96
N GLY A 100 14.02 2.04 -13.23
CA GLY A 100 13.81 3.48 -13.47
C GLY A 100 15.10 4.15 -13.93
N GLY A 101 15.11 4.76 -15.10
CA GLY A 101 16.27 5.50 -15.60
C GLY A 101 17.55 4.67 -15.63
N ILE A 102 17.51 3.50 -16.26
CA ILE A 102 18.66 2.58 -16.26
C ILE A 102 19.83 3.10 -17.10
N HIS A 103 21.04 2.83 -16.62
CA HIS A 103 22.31 3.01 -17.33
C HIS A 103 22.98 1.64 -17.44
N GLY A 104 23.85 1.48 -18.44
CA GLY A 104 24.66 0.28 -18.59
C GLY A 104 26.01 0.39 -17.90
N HIS A 105 26.75 -0.72 -17.89
CA HIS A 105 28.19 -0.69 -17.69
C HIS A 105 28.84 -0.39 -19.04
N GLY A 106 29.24 0.86 -19.25
CA GLY A 106 29.53 1.41 -20.58
C GLY A 106 28.28 2.00 -21.25
N GLN A 107 28.43 2.44 -22.51
CA GLN A 107 27.36 3.05 -23.30
C GLN A 107 27.63 2.93 -24.80
N VAL A 108 26.61 3.16 -25.64
CA VAL A 108 26.72 3.04 -27.10
C VAL A 108 27.21 4.34 -27.70
N ASP A 109 26.65 5.47 -27.27
CA ASP A 109 27.01 6.78 -27.81
C ASP A 109 28.14 7.41 -26.98
N LEU A 110 29.30 7.60 -27.62
CA LEU A 110 30.52 8.11 -27.00
C LEU A 110 30.68 9.64 -27.08
N HIS A 111 29.70 10.39 -27.58
CA HIS A 111 29.82 11.83 -27.81
C HIS A 111 30.32 12.62 -26.58
N GLU A 112 29.87 12.24 -25.38
CA GLU A 112 30.26 12.91 -24.12
C GLU A 112 31.44 12.24 -23.41
N VAL A 113 31.92 11.10 -23.92
CA VAL A 113 32.98 10.30 -23.31
C VAL A 113 34.35 10.86 -23.73
N PRO A 114 35.23 11.25 -22.78
CA PRO A 114 36.57 11.70 -23.11
C PRO A 114 37.35 10.64 -23.88
N ALA A 115 38.01 11.02 -24.97
CA ALA A 115 38.75 10.10 -25.86
C ALA A 115 39.72 9.16 -25.12
N LYS A 116 40.35 9.64 -24.04
CA LYS A 116 41.29 8.87 -23.21
C LYS A 116 40.67 7.69 -22.44
N ILE A 117 39.34 7.67 -22.28
CA ILE A 117 38.59 6.59 -21.60
C ILE A 117 37.53 5.97 -22.50
N ALA A 118 37.52 6.30 -23.80
CA ALA A 118 36.55 5.81 -24.77
C ALA A 118 36.86 4.40 -25.27
N ASP A 119 38.10 3.94 -25.08
CA ASP A 119 38.52 2.58 -25.44
C ASP A 119 37.83 1.54 -24.56
N GLY A 120 37.34 0.46 -25.17
CA GLY A 120 36.64 -0.64 -24.50
C GLY A 120 35.22 -0.33 -23.95
N VAL A 121 34.73 0.91 -24.03
CA VAL A 121 33.43 1.32 -23.47
C VAL A 121 32.26 0.56 -24.09
N VAL A 122 32.27 0.44 -25.41
CA VAL A 122 31.22 -0.28 -26.15
C VAL A 122 31.30 -1.79 -25.87
N ASP A 123 32.50 -2.34 -25.66
CA ASP A 123 32.67 -3.76 -25.35
C ASP A 123 32.20 -4.10 -23.93
N LYS A 124 32.42 -3.20 -22.96
CA LYS A 124 31.81 -3.30 -21.63
C LYS A 124 30.29 -3.28 -21.71
N TYR A 125 29.73 -2.39 -22.52
CA TYR A 125 28.28 -2.29 -22.71
C TYR A 125 27.69 -3.54 -23.36
N ARG A 126 28.34 -4.08 -24.40
CA ARG A 126 27.97 -5.38 -24.98
C ARG A 126 28.03 -6.49 -23.94
N SER A 127 29.10 -6.57 -23.17
CA SER A 127 29.26 -7.58 -22.11
C SER A 127 28.15 -7.49 -21.05
N PHE A 128 27.70 -6.27 -20.74
CA PHE A 128 26.54 -6.05 -19.88
C PHE A 128 25.24 -6.55 -20.51
N LEU A 129 24.98 -6.21 -21.78
CA LEU A 129 23.79 -6.71 -22.48
C LEU A 129 23.77 -8.24 -22.55
N GLU A 130 24.91 -8.89 -22.78
CA GLU A 130 24.99 -10.36 -22.76
C GLU A 130 24.62 -10.95 -21.39
N ARG A 131 25.03 -10.31 -20.29
CA ARG A 131 24.59 -10.73 -18.95
C ARG A 131 23.09 -10.54 -18.78
N VAL A 132 22.57 -9.38 -19.20
CA VAL A 132 21.13 -9.09 -19.14
C VAL A 132 20.35 -10.14 -19.92
N ARG A 133 20.75 -10.50 -21.14
CA ARG A 133 20.12 -11.57 -21.95
C ARG A 133 20.17 -12.95 -21.32
N ALA A 134 21.02 -13.19 -20.33
CA ALA A 134 21.10 -14.47 -19.64
C ALA A 134 20.08 -14.61 -18.48
N HIS A 135 19.23 -13.61 -18.22
CA HIS A 135 18.33 -13.63 -17.09
C HIS A 135 17.29 -14.78 -17.15
N PRO A 136 16.79 -15.27 -15.99
CA PRO A 136 15.86 -16.40 -15.92
C PRO A 136 14.39 -16.01 -16.15
N GLY A 137 14.12 -14.75 -16.45
CA GLY A 137 12.77 -14.20 -16.58
C GLY A 137 12.15 -13.73 -15.25
N ALA A 138 11.07 -12.97 -15.36
CA ALA A 138 10.13 -12.65 -14.28
C ALA A 138 8.70 -12.55 -14.84
N PRO A 139 7.65 -12.82 -14.03
CA PRO A 139 6.26 -12.70 -14.47
C PRO A 139 5.89 -11.30 -14.97
N TRP A 140 6.57 -10.27 -14.44
CA TRP A 140 6.39 -8.89 -14.84
C TRP A 140 7.69 -8.11 -14.71
N ILE A 141 8.02 -7.33 -15.74
CA ILE A 141 9.12 -6.37 -15.73
C ILE A 141 8.58 -5.04 -16.25
N GLU A 142 8.78 -3.96 -15.50
CA GLU A 142 8.49 -2.61 -15.95
C GLU A 142 9.74 -1.75 -15.98
N ALA A 143 9.93 -1.05 -17.08
CA ALA A 143 10.97 -0.07 -17.30
C ALA A 143 10.35 1.32 -17.45
N THR A 144 10.62 2.23 -16.51
CA THR A 144 10.19 3.64 -16.60
C THR A 144 11.35 4.53 -17.04
N HIS A 145 11.11 5.38 -18.04
CA HIS A 145 12.13 6.28 -18.59
C HIS A 145 11.51 7.56 -19.17
N THR A 146 12.29 8.65 -19.32
CA THR A 146 11.89 9.82 -20.14
C THR A 146 12.87 10.04 -21.27
N LYS A 147 12.39 10.26 -22.50
CA LYS A 147 13.27 10.51 -23.66
C LYS A 147 14.15 11.76 -23.51
N SER A 148 13.77 12.65 -22.59
CA SER A 148 14.47 13.89 -22.30
C SER A 148 15.63 13.75 -21.31
N ASP A 149 15.85 12.55 -20.76
CA ASP A 149 16.88 12.26 -19.76
C ASP A 149 18.29 12.50 -20.32
N GLN A 150 19.06 13.35 -19.65
CA GLN A 150 20.42 13.71 -20.03
C GLN A 150 21.49 12.96 -19.23
N MET A 151 21.12 12.24 -18.16
CA MET A 151 22.04 11.42 -17.38
C MET A 151 22.08 9.99 -17.88
N THR A 152 20.92 9.43 -18.18
CA THR A 152 20.76 8.12 -18.79
C THR A 152 20.01 8.31 -20.08
N ARG A 153 20.73 8.57 -21.17
CA ARG A 153 20.09 8.93 -22.44
C ARG A 153 19.32 7.75 -22.99
N TRP A 154 18.20 8.04 -23.65
CA TRP A 154 17.35 7.02 -24.26
C TRP A 154 18.11 6.10 -25.22
N VAL A 155 19.05 6.62 -26.00
CA VAL A 155 19.88 5.83 -26.94
C VAL A 155 20.72 4.76 -26.24
N ASP A 156 21.10 4.99 -24.98
CA ASP A 156 21.88 4.06 -24.18
C ASP A 156 20.99 3.16 -23.31
N ALA A 157 19.75 3.56 -23.02
CA ALA A 157 18.80 2.78 -22.23
C ALA A 157 17.97 1.81 -23.08
N GLN A 158 17.56 2.23 -24.28
CA GLN A 158 16.69 1.45 -25.17
C GLN A 158 17.24 0.05 -25.48
N PRO A 159 18.54 -0.15 -25.82
CA PRO A 159 19.06 -1.49 -26.11
C PRO A 159 19.01 -2.44 -24.90
N ILE A 160 19.00 -1.90 -23.68
CA ILE A 160 18.87 -2.69 -22.44
C ILE A 160 17.44 -3.23 -22.33
N TYR A 161 16.44 -2.39 -22.64
CA TYR A 161 15.03 -2.81 -22.63
C TYR A 161 14.74 -3.82 -23.73
N GLU A 162 15.31 -3.63 -24.92
CA GLU A 162 15.23 -4.59 -26.02
C GLU A 162 15.83 -5.94 -25.63
N ALA A 163 17.03 -5.95 -25.03
CA ALA A 163 17.67 -7.18 -24.55
C ALA A 163 16.84 -7.92 -23.48
N LEU A 164 16.20 -7.20 -22.56
CA LEU A 164 15.28 -7.80 -21.57
C LEU A 164 14.02 -8.36 -22.23
N THR A 165 13.43 -7.63 -23.19
CA THR A 165 12.23 -8.08 -23.91
C THR A 165 12.51 -9.30 -24.76
N GLU A 166 13.60 -9.30 -25.53
CA GLU A 166 14.06 -10.46 -26.32
C GLU A 166 14.10 -11.71 -25.44
N ARG A 167 14.74 -11.60 -24.27
CA ARG A 167 14.88 -12.72 -23.35
C ARG A 167 13.57 -13.15 -22.69
N GLN A 168 12.71 -12.21 -22.27
CA GLN A 168 11.37 -12.55 -21.77
C GLN A 168 10.57 -13.36 -22.81
N VAL A 169 10.60 -12.93 -24.06
CA VAL A 169 9.90 -13.59 -25.18
C VAL A 169 10.47 -14.98 -25.45
N GLU A 170 11.80 -15.14 -25.46
CA GLU A 170 12.46 -16.45 -25.59
C GLU A 170 12.01 -17.45 -24.51
N LEU A 171 11.74 -16.95 -23.30
CA LEU A 171 11.29 -17.73 -22.15
C LEU A 171 9.76 -17.97 -22.15
N GLY A 172 9.02 -17.42 -23.13
CA GLY A 172 7.56 -17.51 -23.20
C GLY A 172 6.85 -16.66 -22.14
N LEU A 173 7.50 -15.60 -21.65
CA LEU A 173 6.98 -14.67 -20.65
C LEU A 173 6.55 -13.33 -21.30
N PRO A 174 5.76 -12.49 -20.61
CA PRO A 174 5.34 -11.20 -21.14
C PRO A 174 6.53 -10.29 -21.47
N GLU A 175 6.40 -9.50 -22.53
CA GLU A 175 7.36 -8.45 -22.88
C GLU A 175 7.56 -7.44 -21.73
N VAL A 176 8.70 -6.76 -21.71
CA VAL A 176 8.93 -5.69 -20.73
C VAL A 176 7.96 -4.54 -20.99
N SER A 177 7.23 -4.13 -19.95
CA SER A 177 6.39 -2.93 -19.98
C SER A 177 7.27 -1.69 -19.96
N VAL A 178 7.45 -1.03 -21.11
CA VAL A 178 8.24 0.20 -21.21
C VAL A 178 7.32 1.41 -21.07
N ARG A 179 7.35 2.06 -19.90
CA ARG A 179 6.62 3.29 -19.61
C ARG A 179 7.49 4.51 -19.90
N LEU A 180 7.12 5.24 -20.95
CA LEU A 180 7.73 6.51 -21.30
C LEU A 180 6.99 7.66 -20.61
N LEU A 181 7.71 8.46 -19.83
CA LEU A 181 7.19 9.65 -19.16
C LEU A 181 7.33 10.88 -20.04
N ASP A 182 6.22 11.60 -20.17
CA ASP A 182 6.22 12.94 -20.71
C ASP A 182 6.85 13.95 -19.72
N PRO A 183 7.34 15.11 -20.19
CA PRO A 183 8.05 16.08 -19.35
C PRO A 183 7.29 16.57 -18.11
N ASP A 184 5.97 16.56 -18.15
CA ASP A 184 5.04 16.97 -17.09
C ASP A 184 4.73 15.84 -16.09
N GLU A 185 4.97 14.58 -16.44
CA GLU A 185 4.75 13.42 -15.56
C GLU A 185 5.95 13.13 -14.62
N ARG A 186 7.04 13.86 -14.74
CA ARG A 186 8.24 13.72 -13.88
C ARG A 186 7.99 14.31 -12.49
N ASP A 187 8.82 13.96 -11.51
CA ASP A 187 8.63 14.38 -10.12
C ASP A 187 8.75 15.90 -9.92
N THR A 188 9.51 16.58 -10.78
CA THR A 188 9.74 18.03 -10.71
C THR A 188 9.52 18.70 -12.07
N PRO A 189 8.29 18.75 -12.58
CA PRO A 189 8.00 19.26 -13.90
C PRO A 189 8.27 20.78 -13.94
N GLY A 190 9.01 21.24 -14.95
CA GLY A 190 9.33 22.67 -15.15
C GLY A 190 10.35 23.27 -14.17
N ASN A 191 10.95 22.47 -13.29
CA ASN A 191 12.00 22.96 -12.38
C ASN A 191 13.29 23.28 -13.15
N LYS A 192 13.58 24.57 -13.35
CA LYS A 192 14.79 25.06 -14.05
C LYS A 192 16.13 24.59 -13.44
N ARG A 193 16.11 24.06 -12.20
CA ARG A 193 17.28 23.47 -11.54
C ARG A 193 17.52 22.01 -11.92
N ASP A 194 16.49 21.27 -12.33
CA ASP A 194 16.65 19.91 -12.87
C ASP A 194 16.99 19.98 -14.36
N LYS A 195 18.26 20.25 -14.64
CA LYS A 195 18.79 20.27 -16.01
C LYS A 195 19.01 18.86 -16.59
N SER A 196 19.03 17.86 -15.72
CA SER A 196 19.32 16.48 -16.08
C SER A 196 18.11 15.73 -16.58
N HIS A 197 16.91 16.17 -16.15
CA HIS A 197 15.65 15.47 -16.39
C HIS A 197 15.62 14.05 -15.81
N HIS A 198 16.54 13.75 -14.88
CA HIS A 198 16.74 12.43 -14.29
C HIS A 198 16.00 12.26 -12.94
N ASN A 199 15.05 13.15 -12.64
CA ASN A 199 14.28 13.13 -11.40
C ASN A 199 12.84 12.67 -11.63
N TYR A 200 12.63 11.36 -11.59
CA TYR A 200 11.32 10.72 -11.78
C TYR A 200 11.21 9.41 -10.99
N PHE A 201 11.82 9.36 -9.80
CA PHE A 201 11.77 8.19 -8.93
C PHE A 201 10.35 7.92 -8.46
N LYS A 202 9.61 8.96 -8.05
CA LYS A 202 8.24 8.82 -7.54
C LYS A 202 7.30 8.44 -8.67
N ALA A 203 7.40 9.10 -9.81
CA ALA A 203 6.66 8.76 -11.02
C ALA A 203 6.90 7.31 -11.46
N ALA A 204 8.11 6.78 -11.30
CA ALA A 204 8.41 5.39 -11.58
C ALA A 204 7.76 4.44 -10.56
N PHE A 205 8.00 4.64 -9.26
CA PHE A 205 7.80 3.59 -8.25
C PHE A 205 6.79 3.89 -7.15
N VAL A 206 6.50 5.16 -6.86
CA VAL A 206 5.57 5.54 -5.78
C VAL A 206 4.15 5.58 -6.35
N ARG A 207 3.67 4.42 -6.77
CA ARG A 207 2.34 4.19 -7.36
C ARG A 207 1.78 2.85 -6.90
N LYS A 208 0.46 2.80 -6.69
CA LYS A 208 -0.25 1.60 -6.22
C LYS A 208 -0.07 0.43 -7.18
N GLU A 209 -0.27 0.68 -8.46
CA GLU A 209 -0.25 -0.34 -9.52
C GLU A 209 1.15 -0.96 -9.65
N PHE A 210 2.20 -0.15 -9.44
CA PHE A 210 3.57 -0.62 -9.44
C PHE A 210 3.80 -1.64 -8.32
N LEU A 211 3.41 -1.32 -7.08
CA LEU A 211 3.60 -2.24 -5.94
C LEU A 211 2.75 -3.50 -6.07
N VAL A 212 1.52 -3.39 -6.55
CA VAL A 212 0.64 -4.55 -6.83
C VAL A 212 1.33 -5.52 -7.78
N ALA A 213 1.81 -5.03 -8.93
CA ALA A 213 2.47 -5.86 -9.93
C ALA A 213 3.84 -6.37 -9.45
N LEU A 214 4.59 -5.54 -8.71
CA LEU A 214 5.88 -5.92 -8.12
C LEU A 214 5.76 -7.15 -7.21
N PHE A 215 4.65 -7.28 -6.47
CA PHE A 215 4.36 -8.40 -5.58
C PHE A 215 3.48 -9.49 -6.22
N GLY A 216 3.46 -9.58 -7.55
CA GLY A 216 2.82 -10.68 -8.29
C GLY A 216 1.31 -10.52 -8.49
N GLY A 217 0.78 -9.33 -8.24
CA GLY A 217 -0.58 -8.94 -8.66
C GLY A 217 -0.66 -8.61 -10.15
N PRO A 218 -1.85 -8.22 -10.65
CA PRO A 218 -2.05 -7.90 -12.05
C PRO A 218 -1.17 -6.71 -12.49
N PRO A 219 -0.51 -6.78 -13.65
CA PRO A 219 0.23 -5.66 -14.24
C PRO A 219 -0.65 -4.41 -14.46
N PRO A 220 -0.06 -3.20 -14.42
CA PRO A 220 -0.80 -1.97 -14.75
C PRO A 220 -1.43 -2.07 -16.15
N GLY A 221 -2.71 -1.75 -16.27
CA GLY A 221 -3.44 -1.78 -17.54
C GLY A 221 -4.03 -3.15 -17.93
N MET A 222 -3.71 -4.24 -17.23
CA MET A 222 -4.44 -5.50 -17.37
C MET A 222 -5.70 -5.48 -16.50
N GLN A 223 -6.85 -5.20 -17.11
CA GLN A 223 -8.14 -5.60 -16.53
C GLN A 223 -8.22 -7.12 -16.61
N LEU A 224 -8.22 -7.80 -15.47
CA LEU A 224 -8.61 -9.21 -15.41
C LEU A 224 -10.02 -9.33 -16.00
N GLU A 225 -10.19 -10.19 -17.00
CA GLU A 225 -11.52 -10.56 -17.50
C GLU A 225 -12.42 -10.89 -16.31
N SER A 226 -13.55 -10.21 -16.27
CA SER A 226 -14.53 -10.29 -15.19
C SER A 226 -14.93 -11.74 -14.94
N VAL A 227 -14.46 -12.30 -13.82
CA VAL A 227 -15.08 -13.47 -13.21
C VAL A 227 -16.56 -13.14 -13.01
N PRO A 228 -17.51 -14.00 -13.43
CA PRO A 228 -18.93 -13.70 -13.30
C PRO A 228 -19.28 -13.43 -11.83
N PRO A 229 -20.16 -12.45 -11.55
CA PRO A 229 -20.30 -11.88 -10.22
C PRO A 229 -21.01 -12.88 -9.32
N ALA A 230 -20.28 -13.41 -8.34
CA ALA A 230 -20.85 -14.07 -7.18
C ALA A 230 -20.29 -13.42 -5.93
N ILE A 231 -20.71 -12.17 -5.73
CA ILE A 231 -20.97 -11.40 -4.50
C ILE A 231 -21.08 -9.95 -5.01
N PRO A 232 -22.19 -9.22 -4.75
CA PRO A 232 -22.32 -7.85 -5.24
C PRO A 232 -21.15 -7.01 -4.69
N PRO A 233 -20.50 -6.19 -5.54
CA PRO A 233 -19.48 -5.25 -5.11
C PRO A 233 -20.07 -4.34 -4.04
N THR A 234 -19.23 -3.82 -3.15
CA THR A 234 -19.69 -2.82 -2.18
C THR A 234 -20.34 -1.67 -2.94
N SER A 235 -21.67 -1.52 -2.84
CA SER A 235 -22.43 -0.49 -3.56
C SER A 235 -22.29 0.90 -2.93
N LEU A 236 -21.46 1.04 -1.90
CA LEU A 236 -21.32 2.26 -1.11
C LEU A 236 -20.18 3.10 -1.67
N ASN A 237 -20.49 4.27 -2.22
CA ASN A 237 -19.48 5.25 -2.58
C ASN A 237 -18.91 5.89 -1.31
N VAL A 238 -17.80 5.33 -0.79
CA VAL A 238 -17.17 5.76 0.48
C VAL A 238 -16.86 7.25 0.50
N GLU A 239 -16.47 7.83 -0.64
CA GLU A 239 -16.14 9.26 -0.74
C GLU A 239 -17.34 10.17 -0.43
N GLU A 240 -18.56 9.74 -0.75
CA GLU A 240 -19.79 10.49 -0.48
C GLU A 240 -20.07 10.65 1.02
N TYR A 241 -19.56 9.72 1.84
CA TYR A 241 -19.75 9.69 3.28
C TYR A 241 -18.52 10.15 4.06
N THR A 242 -17.45 10.57 3.37
CA THR A 242 -16.18 10.95 3.98
C THR A 242 -16.07 12.46 4.15
N VAL A 243 -15.68 12.92 5.33
CA VAL A 243 -15.43 14.33 5.63
C VAL A 243 -14.05 14.49 6.28
N ASP A 244 -13.17 15.23 5.61
CA ASP A 244 -11.81 15.51 6.04
C ASP A 244 -11.78 16.56 7.17
N MET A 245 -11.04 16.27 8.24
CA MET A 245 -10.86 17.14 9.40
C MET A 245 -10.02 18.39 9.13
N GLU A 246 -9.26 18.43 8.03
CA GLU A 246 -8.50 19.61 7.62
C GLU A 246 -9.39 20.71 7.02
N MET A 247 -10.64 20.39 6.67
CA MET A 247 -11.59 21.38 6.17
C MET A 247 -12.01 22.35 7.30
N PRO A 248 -12.18 23.65 7.00
CA PRO A 248 -12.86 24.56 7.90
C PRO A 248 -14.25 24.01 8.24
N ASP A 249 -14.63 24.10 9.52
CA ASP A 249 -15.94 23.68 10.02
C ASP A 249 -16.33 22.23 9.63
N TRP A 250 -15.33 21.35 9.50
CA TRP A 250 -15.52 19.95 9.09
C TRP A 250 -16.61 19.23 9.90
N TYR A 251 -16.74 19.57 11.18
CA TYR A 251 -17.68 18.94 12.10
C TYR A 251 -19.15 19.24 11.74
N GLU A 252 -19.47 20.43 11.22
CA GLU A 252 -20.82 20.75 10.74
C GLU A 252 -21.16 19.92 9.51
N ARG A 253 -20.21 19.80 8.58
CA ARG A 253 -20.37 18.98 7.38
C ARG A 253 -20.48 17.49 7.71
N ALA A 254 -19.66 17.02 8.65
CA ALA A 254 -19.71 15.65 9.13
C ALA A 254 -21.04 15.36 9.84
N PHE A 255 -21.56 16.31 10.61
CA PHE A 255 -22.87 16.22 11.21
C PHE A 255 -23.97 16.15 10.15
N ASP A 256 -23.93 17.01 9.13
CA ASP A 256 -24.85 16.98 7.98
C ASP A 256 -24.90 15.62 7.28
N VAL A 257 -23.74 15.00 7.04
CA VAL A 257 -23.63 13.66 6.47
C VAL A 257 -24.22 12.62 7.43
N PHE A 258 -23.88 12.70 8.71
CA PHE A 258 -24.40 11.81 9.75
C PHE A 258 -25.92 11.88 9.88
N GLN A 259 -26.51 13.08 9.86
CA GLN A 259 -27.96 13.28 9.94
C GLN A 259 -28.71 12.60 8.80
N ARG A 260 -28.19 12.71 7.57
CA ARG A 260 -28.82 12.14 6.37
C ARG A 260 -28.66 10.62 6.30
N ASN A 261 -27.52 10.10 6.75
CA ASN A 261 -27.11 8.72 6.44
C ASN A 261 -27.02 7.78 7.64
N GLY A 262 -27.00 8.32 8.87
CA GLY A 262 -26.88 7.55 10.11
C GLY A 262 -25.46 7.16 10.47
N PHE A 263 -24.50 7.49 9.59
CA PHE A 263 -23.07 7.35 9.82
C PHE A 263 -22.31 8.40 9.01
N VAL A 264 -21.07 8.63 9.39
CA VAL A 264 -20.10 9.47 8.66
C VAL A 264 -18.71 8.85 8.83
N LEU A 265 -17.88 8.97 7.81
CA LEU A 265 -16.49 8.55 7.83
C LEU A 265 -15.61 9.78 8.03
N VAL A 266 -14.73 9.72 9.02
CA VAL A 266 -13.80 10.80 9.36
C VAL A 266 -12.39 10.20 9.32
N PRO A 267 -11.60 10.48 8.27
CA PRO A 267 -10.26 9.95 8.14
C PRO A 267 -9.30 10.60 9.16
N ASP A 268 -8.15 9.96 9.36
CA ASP A 268 -7.00 10.52 10.10
C ASP A 268 -7.25 10.96 11.56
N VAL A 269 -8.34 10.49 12.18
CA VAL A 269 -8.62 10.70 13.62
C VAL A 269 -7.52 10.10 14.50
N LEU A 270 -6.96 8.95 14.12
CA LEU A 270 -5.85 8.32 14.85
C LEU A 270 -4.54 8.54 14.09
N LYS A 271 -3.55 9.12 14.77
CA LYS A 271 -2.19 9.22 14.25
C LYS A 271 -1.54 7.85 14.14
N VAL A 272 -0.56 7.72 13.25
CA VAL A 272 0.13 6.44 12.95
C VAL A 272 0.56 5.67 14.21
N HIS A 273 1.23 6.34 15.16
CA HIS A 273 1.70 5.72 16.39
C HIS A 273 0.55 5.29 17.33
N GLN A 274 -0.60 5.97 17.28
CA GLN A 274 -1.77 5.67 18.11
C GLN A 274 -2.45 4.40 17.61
N PHE A 275 -2.82 4.35 16.32
CA PHE A 275 -3.49 3.17 15.77
C PHE A 275 -2.55 1.95 15.79
N THR A 276 -1.24 2.11 15.53
CA THR A 276 -0.26 1.02 15.61
C THR A 276 -0.21 0.40 17.01
N SER A 277 -0.29 1.24 18.05
CA SER A 277 -0.27 0.78 19.44
C SER A 277 -1.54 -0.01 19.80
N VAL A 278 -2.71 0.49 19.37
CA VAL A 278 -3.99 -0.21 19.57
C VAL A 278 -4.03 -1.52 18.78
N LEU A 279 -3.60 -1.52 17.51
CA LEU A 279 -3.55 -2.71 16.65
C LEU A 279 -2.70 -3.82 17.28
N ARG A 280 -1.55 -3.47 17.85
CA ARG A 280 -0.69 -4.42 18.55
C ARG A 280 -1.43 -5.09 19.71
N ASP A 281 -2.13 -4.31 20.53
CA ASP A 281 -2.85 -4.83 21.69
C ASP A 281 -4.07 -5.66 21.26
N CYS A 282 -4.77 -5.26 20.18
CA CYS A 282 -5.80 -6.09 19.53
C CYS A 282 -5.24 -7.43 19.05
N LYS A 283 -4.08 -7.45 18.38
CA LYS A 283 -3.43 -8.69 17.91
C LYS A 283 -3.01 -9.59 19.08
N LEU A 284 -2.57 -9.04 20.20
CA LEU A 284 -2.26 -9.80 21.40
C LEU A 284 -3.51 -10.41 22.04
N ALA A 285 -4.59 -9.63 22.16
CA ALA A 285 -5.87 -10.11 22.67
C ALA A 285 -6.49 -11.18 21.75
N ALA A 286 -6.45 -10.97 20.43
CA ALA A 286 -7.01 -11.90 19.45
C ALA A 286 -6.37 -13.30 19.55
N LYS A 287 -5.05 -13.37 19.76
CA LYS A 287 -4.34 -14.65 19.97
C LYS A 287 -4.83 -15.45 21.17
N GLN A 288 -5.39 -14.79 22.18
CA GLN A 288 -5.93 -15.46 23.37
C GLN A 288 -7.39 -15.91 23.18
N ILE A 289 -8.11 -15.27 22.24
CA ILE A 289 -9.54 -15.49 22.01
C ILE A 289 -9.76 -16.54 20.92
N VAL A 290 -8.93 -16.55 19.87
CA VAL A 290 -9.08 -17.47 18.74
C VAL A 290 -8.75 -18.90 19.18
N ASN A 291 -9.71 -19.81 18.97
CA ASN A 291 -9.57 -21.24 19.23
C ASN A 291 -9.33 -22.02 17.93
N ASP A 292 -8.81 -23.24 18.04
CA ASP A 292 -8.48 -24.12 16.90
C ASP A 292 -9.69 -24.38 15.97
N GLY A 293 -10.90 -24.46 16.55
CA GLY A 293 -12.14 -24.67 15.79
C GLY A 293 -12.68 -23.41 15.09
N ARG A 294 -12.05 -22.25 15.30
CA ARG A 294 -12.50 -20.92 14.85
C ARG A 294 -13.96 -20.62 15.21
N ASN A 295 -14.43 -21.15 16.34
CA ASN A 295 -15.78 -20.90 16.84
C ASN A 295 -15.80 -19.55 17.55
N GLY A 296 -16.04 -18.49 16.78
CA GLY A 296 -16.09 -17.14 17.28
C GLY A 296 -17.40 -16.81 17.99
N ASN A 297 -17.35 -15.88 18.94
CA ASN A 297 -18.50 -15.45 19.75
C ASN A 297 -19.48 -14.55 18.98
N ARG A 298 -19.21 -14.29 17.70
CA ARG A 298 -20.08 -13.60 16.74
C ARG A 298 -20.35 -14.45 15.48
N GLY A 299 -20.15 -15.76 15.59
CA GLY A 299 -20.22 -16.72 14.50
C GLY A 299 -18.84 -17.27 14.11
N LYS A 300 -18.84 -18.29 13.25
CA LYS A 300 -17.61 -18.96 12.80
C LYS A 300 -16.66 -17.94 12.16
N GLY A 301 -15.44 -17.85 12.69
CA GLY A 301 -14.40 -16.93 12.25
C GLY A 301 -14.61 -15.45 12.60
N ARG A 302 -15.64 -15.11 13.39
CA ARG A 302 -15.96 -13.73 13.78
C ARG A 302 -15.95 -13.56 15.30
N TYR A 303 -15.24 -12.56 15.77
CA TYR A 303 -14.97 -12.39 17.20
C TYR A 303 -15.23 -10.95 17.64
N SER A 304 -15.70 -10.81 18.87
CA SER A 304 -15.86 -9.55 19.57
C SER A 304 -14.99 -9.54 20.81
N PHE A 305 -14.13 -8.52 20.94
CA PHE A 305 -13.30 -8.31 22.12
C PHE A 305 -14.15 -8.04 23.37
N GLY A 306 -15.25 -7.30 23.22
CA GLY A 306 -16.15 -6.98 24.33
C GLY A 306 -16.78 -8.25 24.92
N ILE A 307 -17.33 -9.12 24.07
CA ILE A 307 -17.95 -10.39 24.51
C ILE A 307 -16.92 -11.36 25.08
N ALA A 308 -15.68 -11.35 24.55
CA ALA A 308 -14.62 -12.22 25.05
C ALA A 308 -14.01 -11.73 26.38
N SER A 309 -14.15 -10.44 26.70
CA SER A 309 -13.66 -9.85 27.94
C SER A 309 -14.61 -10.16 29.09
N SER A 310 -14.07 -10.56 30.25
CA SER A 310 -14.88 -10.82 31.45
C SER A 310 -15.59 -9.57 31.99
N SER A 311 -15.11 -8.36 31.65
CA SER A 311 -15.77 -7.10 32.01
C SER A 311 -16.74 -6.59 30.96
N GLY A 312 -16.93 -7.32 29.85
CA GLY A 312 -17.70 -6.85 28.70
C GLY A 312 -17.02 -5.73 27.89
N SER A 313 -15.77 -5.38 28.24
CA SER A 313 -15.08 -4.19 27.72
C SER A 313 -13.57 -4.33 27.71
N MET A 314 -12.91 -3.57 26.83
CA MET A 314 -11.46 -3.45 26.69
C MET A 314 -10.89 -2.20 27.37
N LEU A 315 -11.68 -1.47 28.17
CA LEU A 315 -11.23 -0.27 28.88
C LEU A 315 -10.14 -0.53 29.95
N HIS A 316 -9.84 -1.79 30.27
CA HIS A 316 -8.68 -2.14 31.10
C HIS A 316 -7.35 -2.09 30.31
N VAL A 317 -7.42 -2.06 28.98
CA VAL A 317 -6.25 -1.95 28.10
C VAL A 317 -5.88 -0.47 27.94
N ALA A 318 -4.67 -0.11 28.36
CA ALA A 318 -4.24 1.29 28.43
C ALA A 318 -4.28 2.02 27.09
N THR A 319 -4.01 1.33 25.97
CA THR A 319 -4.06 1.94 24.62
C THR A 319 -5.48 2.25 24.18
N PHE A 320 -6.47 1.44 24.56
CA PHE A 320 -7.89 1.72 24.28
C PHE A 320 -8.33 3.01 24.99
N VAL A 321 -7.99 3.14 26.27
CA VAL A 321 -8.31 4.35 27.03
C VAL A 321 -7.56 5.56 26.47
N ARG A 322 -6.24 5.48 26.33
CA ARG A 322 -5.40 6.62 25.95
C ARG A 322 -5.65 7.10 24.52
N HIS A 323 -5.82 6.16 23.58
CA HIS A 323 -5.88 6.49 22.16
C HIS A 323 -7.30 6.56 21.62
N LEU A 324 -8.17 5.62 21.98
CA LEU A 324 -9.55 5.61 21.47
C LEU A 324 -10.46 6.49 22.32
N LEU A 325 -10.45 6.33 23.65
CA LEU A 325 -11.35 7.08 24.52
C LEU A 325 -10.89 8.53 24.76
N ASP A 326 -9.60 8.77 24.93
CA ASP A 326 -9.07 10.11 25.21
C ASP A 326 -8.67 10.86 23.93
N SER A 327 -7.60 10.42 23.26
CA SER A 327 -7.05 11.15 22.10
C SER A 327 -8.02 11.29 20.93
N ALA A 328 -8.72 10.23 20.53
CA ALA A 328 -9.65 10.26 19.41
C ALA A 328 -10.93 11.02 19.73
N THR A 329 -11.54 10.79 20.91
CA THR A 329 -12.71 11.55 21.35
C THR A 329 -12.41 13.05 21.44
N SER A 330 -11.22 13.43 21.91
CA SER A 330 -10.80 14.84 21.94
C SER A 330 -10.78 15.47 20.55
N GLN A 331 -10.30 14.72 19.55
CA GLN A 331 -10.29 15.15 18.15
C GLN A 331 -11.70 15.20 17.53
N LEU A 332 -12.57 14.25 17.88
CA LEU A 332 -13.95 14.18 17.42
C LEU A 332 -14.90 15.09 18.21
N ARG A 333 -14.41 15.76 19.25
CA ARG A 333 -15.24 16.50 20.20
C ARG A 333 -16.18 17.52 19.55
N PRO A 334 -15.76 18.34 18.56
CA PRO A 334 -16.65 19.28 17.91
C PRO A 334 -17.86 18.60 17.23
N LEU A 335 -17.66 17.45 16.57
CA LEU A 335 -18.75 16.69 15.96
C LEU A 335 -19.65 16.04 17.03
N LEU A 336 -19.07 15.51 18.10
CA LEU A 336 -19.85 14.92 19.19
C LEU A 336 -20.72 15.96 19.90
N ASP A 337 -20.19 17.17 20.09
CA ASP A 337 -20.98 18.28 20.63
C ASP A 337 -22.16 18.58 19.68
N CYS A 338 -21.97 18.67 18.35
CA CYS A 338 -23.10 18.83 17.41
C CYS A 338 -24.16 17.72 17.52
N ILE A 339 -23.74 16.45 17.67
CA ILE A 339 -24.65 15.31 17.77
C ILE A 339 -25.46 15.34 19.09
N PHE A 340 -24.84 15.77 20.19
CA PHE A 340 -25.42 15.69 21.53
C PHE A 340 -25.88 17.04 22.13
N GLU A 341 -25.65 18.18 21.47
CA GLU A 341 -26.06 19.52 21.95
C GLU A 341 -27.57 19.78 21.79
N GLY A 342 -28.29 19.01 20.97
CA GLY A 342 -29.68 19.32 20.58
C GLY A 342 -30.79 18.84 21.52
N GLY A 343 -30.51 18.22 22.67
CA GLY A 343 -31.52 17.55 23.52
C GLY A 343 -31.69 18.10 24.94
N GLU A 344 -32.79 17.73 25.61
CA GLU A 344 -33.05 18.05 27.04
C GLU A 344 -31.98 17.48 28.00
N LYS A 345 -31.16 16.53 27.51
CA LYS A 345 -30.02 15.93 28.23
C LYS A 345 -28.75 16.14 27.43
N ALA A 346 -28.17 17.32 27.55
CA ALA A 346 -26.87 17.61 26.94
C ALA A 346 -25.76 16.75 27.59
N GLY A 347 -24.93 16.16 26.75
CA GLY A 347 -23.76 15.36 27.16
C GLY A 347 -23.88 13.87 26.84
N PHE A 348 -22.72 13.22 26.82
CA PHE A 348 -22.59 11.79 26.53
C PHE A 348 -21.56 11.16 27.47
N GLN A 349 -21.66 9.84 27.64
CA GLN A 349 -20.67 9.06 28.38
C GLN A 349 -20.33 7.79 27.60
N CYS A 350 -19.09 7.34 27.71
CA CYS A 350 -18.68 6.05 27.16
C CYS A 350 -19.21 4.93 28.07
N VAL A 351 -20.07 4.08 27.51
CA VAL A 351 -20.67 2.94 28.22
C VAL A 351 -19.90 1.63 28.01
N GLY A 352 -18.98 1.60 27.05
CA GLY A 352 -18.16 0.44 26.73
C GLY A 352 -17.16 0.73 25.63
N SER A 353 -16.09 -0.05 25.60
CA SER A 353 -15.14 -0.06 24.50
C SER A 353 -14.77 -1.50 24.18
N GLY A 354 -14.63 -1.82 22.92
CA GLY A 354 -14.33 -3.16 22.46
C GLY A 354 -13.93 -3.09 21.00
N GLY A 355 -14.49 -3.97 20.21
CA GLY A 355 -14.25 -4.03 18.78
C GLY A 355 -14.46 -5.45 18.30
N ASP A 356 -14.55 -5.59 17.00
CA ASP A 356 -14.74 -6.88 16.35
C ASP A 356 -13.58 -7.15 15.40
N PHE A 357 -13.26 -8.42 15.22
CA PHE A 357 -12.29 -8.86 14.23
C PHE A 357 -12.75 -10.14 13.55
N VAL A 358 -12.28 -10.33 12.32
CA VAL A 358 -12.59 -11.48 11.47
C VAL A 358 -11.27 -12.17 11.16
N VAL A 359 -11.23 -13.50 11.30
CA VAL A 359 -10.06 -14.28 10.87
C VAL A 359 -10.23 -14.72 9.41
N GLY A 360 -9.10 -14.99 8.74
CA GLY A 360 -9.10 -15.43 7.34
C GLY A 360 -10.00 -16.65 7.08
N GLU A 361 -10.42 -16.79 5.82
CA GLU A 361 -11.31 -17.87 5.33
C GLU A 361 -12.75 -17.79 5.89
N THR A 362 -13.17 -16.61 6.35
CA THR A 362 -14.55 -16.35 6.79
C THR A 362 -15.37 -15.77 5.64
N HIS A 363 -16.22 -16.59 5.02
CA HIS A 363 -16.98 -16.20 3.82
C HIS A 363 -18.38 -15.63 4.11
N GLN A 364 -18.92 -15.86 5.32
CA GLN A 364 -20.28 -15.45 5.66
C GLN A 364 -20.27 -14.11 6.40
N PHE A 365 -21.15 -13.19 6.01
CA PHE A 365 -21.42 -11.96 6.75
C PHE A 365 -22.43 -12.19 7.88
N GLN A 366 -22.38 -11.33 8.90
CA GLN A 366 -23.47 -11.27 9.88
C GLN A 366 -24.76 -10.78 9.22
N ASN A 367 -25.90 -11.24 9.74
CA ASN A 367 -27.20 -10.69 9.37
C ASN A 367 -27.26 -9.19 9.66
N LEU A 368 -28.01 -8.45 8.86
CA LEU A 368 -28.25 -7.03 9.10
C LEU A 368 -29.01 -6.85 10.42
N HIS A 369 -28.55 -5.93 11.26
CA HIS A 369 -29.13 -5.65 12.57
C HIS A 369 -28.82 -4.22 12.99
N SER A 370 -29.52 -3.74 14.03
CA SER A 370 -29.13 -2.58 14.83
C SER A 370 -28.38 -3.07 16.06
N ASP A 371 -27.36 -2.33 16.52
CA ASP A 371 -26.60 -2.69 17.72
C ASP A 371 -27.43 -2.61 19.01
N ILE A 372 -28.53 -1.85 19.00
CA ILE A 372 -29.39 -1.65 20.16
C ILE A 372 -30.86 -1.89 19.84
N HIS A 373 -31.54 -2.44 20.84
CA HIS A 373 -33.00 -2.44 20.93
C HIS A 373 -33.40 -1.56 22.11
N VAL A 374 -34.08 -0.46 21.81
CA VAL A 374 -34.53 0.49 22.81
C VAL A 374 -36.05 0.66 22.74
N ALA A 375 -36.65 1.10 23.84
CA ALA A 375 -38.06 1.42 23.88
C ALA A 375 -38.38 2.56 22.91
N LYS A 376 -39.58 2.57 22.32
CA LYS A 376 -39.96 3.51 21.26
C LYS A 376 -39.82 4.97 21.70
N GLU A 377 -40.03 5.24 22.98
CA GLU A 377 -40.03 6.57 23.59
C GLU A 377 -38.62 7.20 23.63
N VAL A 378 -37.57 6.36 23.61
CA VAL A 378 -36.17 6.80 23.63
C VAL A 378 -35.46 6.52 22.31
N ASN A 379 -36.17 5.96 21.32
CA ASN A 379 -35.66 5.77 19.96
C ASN A 379 -35.71 7.08 19.17
N LEU A 380 -34.94 8.07 19.64
CA LEU A 380 -34.85 9.40 19.05
C LEU A 380 -33.76 9.44 17.99
N LEU A 381 -33.97 10.25 16.95
CA LEU A 381 -32.96 10.50 15.93
C LEU A 381 -31.80 11.34 16.50
N PHE A 382 -32.12 12.37 17.28
CA PHE A 382 -31.15 13.23 17.95
C PHE A 382 -31.60 13.65 19.36
N PRO A 383 -30.68 13.66 20.35
CA PRO A 383 -29.47 12.83 20.36
C PRO A 383 -29.86 11.35 20.26
N PRO A 384 -29.10 10.52 19.51
CA PRO A 384 -29.40 9.09 19.46
C PRO A 384 -29.17 8.45 20.83
N PRO A 385 -29.97 7.44 21.22
CA PRO A 385 -29.83 6.77 22.52
C PRO A 385 -28.49 6.05 22.69
N GLN A 386 -27.83 5.68 21.58
CA GLN A 386 -26.47 5.18 21.56
C GLN A 386 -25.78 5.63 20.27
N LEU A 387 -24.51 6.03 20.37
CA LEU A 387 -23.62 6.27 19.24
C LEU A 387 -22.45 5.29 19.32
N CYS A 388 -22.17 4.61 18.21
CA CYS A 388 -21.01 3.74 18.07
C CYS A 388 -19.95 4.44 17.22
N ILE A 389 -18.72 4.54 17.76
CA ILE A 389 -17.55 5.07 17.03
C ILE A 389 -16.62 3.90 16.77
N ASN A 390 -16.53 3.51 15.50
CA ASN A 390 -15.68 2.41 15.06
C ASN A 390 -14.37 2.94 14.50
N PHE A 391 -13.24 2.40 14.98
CA PHE A 391 -11.91 2.73 14.48
C PHE A 391 -11.38 1.57 13.65
N THR A 392 -11.06 1.84 12.39
CA THR A 392 -10.43 0.86 11.51
C THR A 392 -8.93 0.81 11.79
N LEU A 393 -8.45 -0.32 12.32
CA LEU A 393 -7.03 -0.49 12.69
C LEU A 393 -6.20 -1.16 11.60
N GLU A 394 -6.87 -1.73 10.60
CA GLU A 394 -6.32 -2.27 9.36
C GLU A 394 -7.17 -1.69 8.21
N GLU A 395 -6.59 -1.62 7.02
CA GLU A 395 -7.33 -1.18 5.82
C GLU A 395 -8.54 -2.09 5.61
N ILE A 396 -9.72 -1.52 5.39
CA ILE A 396 -10.92 -2.30 5.07
C ILE A 396 -10.96 -2.49 3.55
N THR A 397 -10.99 -3.74 3.11
CA THR A 397 -11.09 -4.11 1.70
C THR A 397 -12.33 -4.98 1.48
N GLU A 398 -12.73 -5.18 0.22
CA GLU A 398 -13.84 -6.09 -0.11
C GLU A 398 -13.58 -7.54 0.36
N GLN A 399 -12.31 -7.91 0.52
CA GLN A 399 -11.86 -9.28 0.74
C GLN A 399 -11.63 -9.62 2.21
N ASN A 400 -11.49 -8.64 3.10
CA ASN A 400 -11.14 -8.87 4.51
C ASN A 400 -12.33 -8.74 5.48
N GLY A 401 -13.55 -8.88 4.96
CA GLY A 401 -14.78 -8.90 5.75
C GLY A 401 -15.24 -7.51 6.21
N PRO A 402 -15.43 -6.56 5.27
CA PRO A 402 -15.79 -5.19 5.59
C PRO A 402 -17.12 -5.13 6.34
N MET A 403 -17.28 -4.14 7.23
CA MET A 403 -18.58 -3.83 7.80
C MET A 403 -19.53 -3.41 6.68
N ARG A 404 -20.76 -3.95 6.70
CA ARG A 404 -21.82 -3.58 5.77
C ARG A 404 -22.78 -2.65 6.47
N VAL A 405 -23.05 -1.50 5.85
CA VAL A 405 -23.98 -0.49 6.36
C VAL A 405 -24.99 -0.14 5.26
N ILE A 406 -26.20 0.25 5.67
CA ILE A 406 -27.23 0.72 4.76
C ILE A 406 -27.55 2.16 5.16
N PRO A 407 -27.23 3.16 4.32
CA PRO A 407 -27.48 4.56 4.63
C PRO A 407 -28.96 4.85 4.87
N GLY A 408 -29.26 5.71 5.85
CA GLY A 408 -30.59 6.27 6.05
C GLY A 408 -31.58 5.33 6.74
N THR A 409 -31.17 4.16 7.24
CA THR A 409 -32.07 3.23 7.94
C THR A 409 -32.52 3.71 9.31
N GLN A 410 -31.85 4.71 9.87
CA GLN A 410 -32.21 5.36 11.13
C GLN A 410 -33.39 6.35 10.98
N LEU A 411 -33.75 6.72 9.74
CA LEU A 411 -34.83 7.67 9.46
C LEU A 411 -36.20 7.00 9.61
N GLU A 412 -37.23 7.77 9.96
CA GLU A 412 -38.61 7.26 10.06
C GLU A 412 -39.12 6.61 8.76
N ASN A 413 -38.62 7.08 7.61
CA ASN A 413 -38.96 6.56 6.28
C ASN A 413 -37.68 6.10 5.56
N PRO A 414 -37.19 4.88 5.82
CA PRO A 414 -35.97 4.38 5.20
C PRO A 414 -36.13 4.15 3.69
N PRO A 415 -35.01 4.04 2.93
CA PRO A 415 -35.04 3.81 1.49
C PRO A 415 -35.86 2.56 1.09
N ALA A 416 -36.55 2.66 -0.06
CA ALA A 416 -37.48 1.62 -0.53
C ALA A 416 -36.85 0.24 -0.80
N VAL A 417 -35.51 0.18 -0.96
CA VAL A 417 -34.72 -1.06 -1.17
C VAL A 417 -34.93 -2.09 -0.05
N LEU A 418 -35.45 -1.66 1.11
CA LEU A 418 -35.73 -2.52 2.26
C LEU A 418 -37.17 -3.04 2.36
N ARG A 419 -38.08 -2.65 1.44
CA ARG A 419 -39.50 -3.04 1.57
C ARG A 419 -39.79 -4.50 1.23
N ASP A 420 -38.95 -5.14 0.42
CA ASP A 420 -39.20 -6.50 -0.10
C ASP A 420 -38.35 -7.61 0.56
N SER A 421 -37.49 -7.27 1.53
CA SER A 421 -36.50 -8.21 2.11
C SER A 421 -36.59 -8.38 3.63
N TRP A 422 -37.52 -7.69 4.31
CA TRP A 422 -37.72 -7.79 5.75
C TRP A 422 -38.88 -8.73 6.11
N HIS A 423 -38.58 -10.00 6.32
CA HIS A 423 -39.32 -10.82 7.28
C HIS A 423 -38.53 -10.83 8.59
N CYS A 424 -38.81 -9.89 9.48
CA CYS A 424 -38.35 -9.94 10.87
C CYS A 424 -38.99 -11.16 11.55
N SER A 425 -38.16 -12.01 12.14
CA SER A 425 -38.52 -12.95 13.21
C SER A 425 -37.99 -12.43 14.54
#